data_AF-A0A258W506-F1
#
_entry.id   AF-A0A258W506-F1
#
_cell.length_a   1.000
_cell.length_b   1.000
_cell.length_c   1.000
_cell.angle_alpha   90.00
_cell.angle_beta   90.00
_cell.angle_gamma   90.00
#
_symmetry.space_group_name_H-M   'P 1'
#
loop_
_entity.id
_entity.type
_entity.pdbx_description
1 polymer ?
#
loop_
_entity_poly.entity_id
_entity_poly.type
_entity_poly.pdbx_seq_one_letter_code
_entity_poly.pdbx_strand_id
1 'polypeptide(L)'
;MVIHDLSEDISSQSKPNPAPYLDRFFANVIDFLILAPVVSLFCGGINNDLRWAVFSKASNEVYPLVFQYVFVTFALFILYETMFIYFHGATPGHRFLYMRVTDHAGGRPQVLPTLFRSIFKFQAILAACIPFMEIIMRGDRSTFYDRLAQTQLISLRKTKHDQIHPEFKKIIVRWTHTSIIFFFLMAGLVFYKTVSSPKVDSLVKSKTKCAESLSFYVKNYLSKSRETENLNCARELVEKSFDGANSQAAINYLAQYVTTNNDDLKESYKNKYCAMQTDKLLCQTNVVLDYDKIKLDDEDVLNLLVDMNQSLAKNDHTRVFAILDILYTHLDWNKNLELYYMTSYLFLNEQGSRSPASEKNLKVGWDARKGRFLKRMSVKP
;
A
#
# COMPACT_ATOMS: atom_id res chain seq x y z
N MET A 1 39.29 -21.20 6.95
CA MET A 1 39.49 -20.30 8.10
C MET A 1 38.97 -21.03 9.33
N VAL A 2 39.87 -21.57 10.17
CA VAL A 2 39.48 -22.28 11.40
C VAL A 2 39.16 -21.23 12.46
N ILE A 3 37.91 -21.19 12.92
CA ILE A 3 37.49 -20.26 13.96
C ILE A 3 37.88 -20.92 15.29
N HIS A 4 38.95 -20.43 15.93
CA HIS A 4 39.30 -20.86 17.29
C HIS A 4 38.13 -20.66 18.25
N ASP A 5 37.89 -21.63 19.12
CA ASP A 5 36.80 -21.58 20.10
C ASP A 5 37.08 -20.46 21.11
N LEU A 6 36.26 -19.41 21.08
CA LEU A 6 36.43 -18.19 21.88
C LEU A 6 36.03 -18.38 23.35
N SER A 7 35.81 -19.62 23.81
CA SER A 7 35.31 -19.95 25.14
C SER A 7 36.38 -20.01 26.23
N GLU A 8 37.63 -20.34 25.90
CA GLU A 8 38.66 -20.65 26.92
C GLU A 8 39.50 -19.44 27.40
N ASP A 9 39.62 -18.37 26.62
CA ASP A 9 40.61 -17.31 26.87
C ASP A 9 40.18 -16.17 27.83
N ILE A 10 38.98 -16.23 28.43
CA ILE A 10 38.43 -15.07 29.17
C ILE A 10 38.94 -15.00 30.63
N SER A 11 39.37 -16.11 31.23
CA SER A 11 39.69 -16.16 32.67
C SER A 11 40.95 -15.38 33.08
N SER A 12 41.79 -14.93 32.14
CA SER A 12 43.11 -14.35 32.44
C SER A 12 43.28 -12.85 32.12
N GLN A 13 42.26 -12.15 31.61
CA GLN A 13 42.38 -10.71 31.32
C GLN A 13 41.84 -9.85 32.48
N SER A 14 42.72 -9.09 33.12
CA SER A 14 42.40 -8.34 34.35
C SER A 14 41.45 -7.16 34.16
N LYS A 15 41.21 -6.69 32.92
CA LYS A 15 40.20 -5.68 32.59
C LYS A 15 39.63 -5.91 31.18
N PRO A 16 38.30 -6.00 31.00
CA PRO A 16 37.69 -6.14 29.68
C PRO A 16 37.91 -4.86 28.86
N ASN A 17 38.40 -5.01 27.63
CA ASN A 17 38.55 -3.89 26.70
C ASN A 17 37.22 -3.60 26.00
N PRO A 18 36.64 -2.40 26.14
CA PRO A 18 35.39 -2.06 25.49
C PRO A 18 35.56 -2.03 23.97
N ALA A 19 34.62 -2.63 23.25
CA ALA A 19 34.72 -2.74 21.79
C ALA A 19 34.75 -1.36 21.09
N PRO A 20 35.62 -1.15 20.08
CA PRO A 20 35.67 0.08 19.29
C PRO A 20 34.34 0.36 18.58
N TYR A 21 33.90 1.62 18.57
CA TYR A 21 32.64 2.07 17.97
C TYR A 21 32.55 1.81 16.46
N LEU A 22 33.65 1.92 15.70
CA LEU A 22 33.65 1.55 14.27
C LEU A 22 33.35 0.06 14.09
N ASP A 23 33.97 -0.78 14.91
CA ASP A 23 33.73 -2.21 14.87
C ASP A 23 32.26 -2.52 15.19
N ARG A 24 31.68 -1.84 16.18
CA ARG A 24 30.23 -1.95 16.47
C ARG A 24 29.36 -1.55 15.28
N PHE A 25 29.69 -0.46 14.61
CA PHE A 25 28.97 0.01 13.42
C PHE A 25 29.09 -0.99 12.27
N PHE A 26 30.31 -1.41 11.93
CA PHE A 26 30.54 -2.39 10.86
C PHE A 26 29.90 -3.75 11.17
N ALA A 27 29.91 -4.20 12.43
CA ALA A 27 29.17 -5.40 12.83
C ALA A 27 27.68 -5.27 12.51
N ASN A 28 27.06 -4.13 12.84
CA ASN A 28 25.65 -3.90 12.51
C ASN A 28 25.39 -3.83 11.00
N VAL A 29 26.32 -3.26 10.21
CA VAL A 29 26.21 -3.26 8.74
C VAL A 29 26.29 -4.67 8.18
N ILE A 30 27.23 -5.49 8.67
CA ILE A 30 27.37 -6.90 8.28
C ILE A 30 26.11 -7.68 8.67
N ASP A 31 25.62 -7.52 9.90
CA ASP A 31 24.39 -8.16 10.37
C ASP A 31 23.18 -7.73 9.53
N PHE A 32 23.08 -6.45 9.16
CA PHE A 32 22.02 -5.95 8.28
C PHE A 32 22.10 -6.60 6.89
N LEU A 33 23.29 -6.73 6.32
CA LEU A 33 23.48 -7.36 5.01
C LEU A 33 23.10 -8.85 5.03
N ILE A 34 23.38 -9.55 6.14
CA ILE A 34 22.98 -10.96 6.34
C ILE A 34 21.47 -11.07 6.56
N LEU A 35 20.86 -10.15 7.32
CA LEU A 35 19.44 -10.19 7.67
C LEU A 35 18.54 -9.68 6.53
N ALA A 36 19.04 -8.81 5.64
CA ALA A 36 18.25 -8.16 4.60
C ALA A 36 17.56 -9.14 3.63
N PRO A 37 18.22 -10.20 3.11
CA PRO A 37 17.55 -11.21 2.27
C PRO A 37 16.41 -11.93 3.01
N VAL A 38 16.61 -12.21 4.31
CA VAL A 38 15.60 -12.87 5.15
C VAL A 38 14.40 -11.94 5.33
N VAL A 39 14.62 -10.68 5.70
CA VAL A 39 13.55 -9.67 5.82
C VAL A 39 12.84 -9.48 4.48
N SER A 40 13.56 -9.43 3.36
CA SER A 40 12.96 -9.33 2.02
C SER A 40 12.07 -10.52 1.67
N LEU A 41 12.43 -11.72 2.11
CA LEU A 41 11.63 -12.92 1.88
C LEU A 41 10.29 -12.85 2.64
N PHE A 42 10.33 -12.51 3.93
CA PHE A 42 9.13 -12.43 4.77
C PHE A 42 8.26 -11.20 4.47
N CYS A 43 8.86 -10.07 4.12
CA CYS A 43 8.15 -8.83 3.82
C CYS A 43 7.83 -8.63 2.33
N GLY A 44 8.14 -9.61 1.46
CA GLY A 44 7.98 -9.48 0.01
C GLY A 44 6.54 -9.19 -0.44
N GLY A 45 5.55 -9.88 0.14
CA GLY A 45 4.14 -9.64 -0.13
C GLY A 45 3.69 -8.25 0.32
N ILE A 46 4.01 -7.87 1.56
CA ILE A 46 3.67 -6.56 2.13
C ILE A 46 4.30 -5.43 1.30
N ASN A 47 5.53 -5.61 0.82
CA ASN A 47 6.21 -4.60 0.00
C ASN A 47 5.52 -4.41 -1.38
N ASN A 48 5.01 -5.50 -1.98
CA ASN A 48 4.24 -5.41 -3.21
C ASN A 48 2.90 -4.68 -2.98
N ASP A 49 2.18 -5.03 -1.91
CA ASP A 49 0.91 -4.38 -1.55
C ASP A 49 1.10 -2.91 -1.21
N LEU A 50 2.14 -2.58 -0.44
CA LEU A 50 2.51 -1.21 -0.12
C LEU A 50 2.83 -0.41 -1.39
N ARG A 51 3.57 -1.01 -2.33
CA ARG A 51 3.84 -0.40 -3.64
C ARG A 51 2.54 -0.10 -4.39
N TRP A 52 1.61 -1.06 -4.44
CA TRP A 52 0.30 -0.87 -5.07
C TRP A 52 -0.54 0.19 -4.37
N ALA A 53 -0.62 0.19 -3.03
CA ALA A 53 -1.35 1.17 -2.24
C ALA A 53 -0.83 2.60 -2.45
N VAL A 54 0.50 2.75 -2.54
CA VAL A 54 1.15 4.03 -2.85
C VAL A 54 0.81 4.48 -4.27
N PHE A 55 0.77 3.57 -5.25
CA PHE A 55 0.39 3.90 -6.64
C PHE A 55 -1.09 4.22 -6.80
N SER A 56 -1.99 3.49 -6.12
CA SER A 56 -3.44 3.67 -6.22
C SER A 56 -3.97 4.91 -5.50
N LYS A 57 -3.11 5.64 -4.77
CA LYS A 57 -3.49 6.78 -3.91
C LYS A 57 -4.54 6.40 -2.84
N ALA A 58 -4.65 5.11 -2.49
CA ALA A 58 -5.49 4.65 -1.39
C ALA A 58 -4.83 5.03 -0.06
N SER A 59 -5.01 6.28 0.39
CA SER A 59 -4.30 6.83 1.56
C SER A 59 -4.53 6.06 2.85
N ASN A 60 -5.69 5.42 2.99
CA ASN A 60 -6.09 4.79 4.26
C ASN A 60 -5.43 3.42 4.48
N GLU A 61 -4.98 2.75 3.43
CA GLU A 61 -4.38 1.41 3.51
C GLU A 61 -2.86 1.43 3.71
N VAL A 62 -2.21 2.58 3.49
CA VAL A 62 -0.74 2.69 3.59
C VAL A 62 -0.25 2.51 5.03
N TYR A 63 -0.93 3.13 6.00
CA TYR A 63 -0.52 3.07 7.41
C TYR A 63 -0.50 1.66 8.00
N PRO A 64 -1.56 0.84 7.88
CA PRO A 64 -1.54 -0.53 8.42
C PRO A 64 -0.47 -1.40 7.73
N LEU A 65 -0.24 -1.23 6.42
CA LEU A 65 0.80 -1.95 5.69
C LEU A 65 2.22 -1.58 6.17
N VAL A 66 2.49 -0.28 6.36
CA VAL A 66 3.78 0.18 6.92
C VAL A 66 3.97 -0.34 8.34
N PHE A 67 2.94 -0.27 9.18
CA PHE A 67 3.01 -0.79 10.55
C PHE A 67 3.29 -2.30 10.55
N GLN A 68 2.60 -3.07 9.72
CA GLN A 68 2.82 -4.51 9.56
C GLN A 68 4.26 -4.80 9.08
N TYR A 69 4.77 -4.05 8.10
CA TYR A 69 6.15 -4.19 7.62
C TYR A 69 7.18 -3.94 8.75
N VAL A 70 7.00 -2.86 9.51
CA VAL A 70 7.89 -2.51 10.63
C VAL A 70 7.81 -3.57 11.73
N PHE A 71 6.61 -4.06 12.04
CA PHE A 71 6.39 -5.08 13.07
C PHE A 71 7.05 -6.42 12.71
N VAL A 72 6.90 -6.89 11.47
CA VAL A 72 7.56 -8.13 11.00
C VAL A 72 9.08 -7.97 11.03
N THR A 73 9.59 -6.83 10.57
CA THR A 73 11.04 -6.53 10.61
C THR A 73 11.57 -6.49 12.04
N PHE A 74 10.84 -5.88 12.96
CA PHE A 74 11.14 -5.84 14.40
C PHE A 74 11.23 -7.23 15.01
N ALA A 75 10.21 -8.07 14.76
CA ALA A 75 10.16 -9.43 15.29
C ALA A 75 11.33 -10.28 14.77
N LEU A 76 11.61 -10.23 13.46
CA LEU A 76 12.74 -10.95 12.85
C LEU A 76 14.09 -10.47 13.39
N PHE A 77 14.27 -9.16 13.55
CA PHE A 77 15.50 -8.59 14.10
C PHE A 77 15.75 -9.05 15.54
N ILE A 78 14.74 -8.96 16.40
CA ILE A 78 14.87 -9.39 17.80
C ILE A 78 15.13 -10.88 17.90
N LEU A 79 14.39 -11.69 17.14
CA LEU A 79 14.56 -13.15 17.16
C LEU A 79 15.97 -13.52 16.70
N TYR A 80 16.44 -12.95 15.60
CA TYR A 80 17.81 -13.12 15.10
C TYR A 80 18.83 -12.75 16.17
N GLU A 81 18.80 -11.51 16.66
CA GLU A 81 19.83 -11.02 17.57
C GLU A 81 19.82 -11.77 18.91
N THR A 82 18.63 -12.02 19.47
CA THR A 82 18.48 -12.74 20.73
C THR A 82 18.99 -14.17 20.61
N MET A 83 18.65 -14.88 19.52
CA MET A 83 19.08 -16.25 19.30
C MET A 83 20.61 -16.34 19.17
N PHE A 84 21.22 -15.50 18.33
CA PHE A 84 22.67 -15.54 18.13
C PHE A 84 23.45 -15.12 19.37
N ILE A 85 23.04 -14.05 20.07
CA ILE A 85 23.71 -13.64 21.31
C ILE A 85 23.51 -14.70 22.40
N TYR A 86 22.32 -15.27 22.53
CA TYR A 86 22.08 -16.29 23.54
C TYR A 86 22.94 -17.53 23.31
N PHE A 87 22.98 -18.09 22.08
CA PHE A 87 23.71 -19.32 21.79
C PHE A 87 25.22 -19.13 21.65
N HIS A 88 25.66 -18.07 20.97
CA HIS A 88 27.06 -17.86 20.61
C HIS A 88 27.73 -16.71 21.37
N GLY A 89 27.00 -15.95 22.19
CA GLY A 89 27.51 -14.76 22.86
C GLY A 89 27.80 -13.59 21.92
N ALA A 90 27.47 -13.71 20.63
CA ALA A 90 27.74 -12.70 19.62
C ALA A 90 26.83 -12.91 18.40
N THR A 91 26.48 -11.83 17.71
CA THR A 91 25.89 -11.92 16.37
C THR A 91 26.98 -12.28 15.34
N PRO A 92 26.62 -12.80 14.16
CA PRO A 92 27.56 -13.05 13.07
C PRO A 92 28.49 -11.86 12.76
N GLY A 93 27.95 -10.63 12.68
CA GLY A 93 28.73 -9.42 12.49
C GLY A 93 29.69 -9.13 13.65
N HIS A 94 29.23 -9.29 14.90
CA HIS A 94 30.11 -9.15 16.07
C HIS A 94 31.22 -10.20 16.07
N ARG A 95 30.90 -11.44 15.72
CA ARG A 95 31.87 -12.55 15.68
C ARG A 95 32.94 -12.32 14.61
N PHE A 96 32.55 -11.81 13.43
CA PHE A 96 33.48 -11.47 12.35
C PHE A 96 34.53 -10.45 12.78
N LEU A 97 34.16 -9.51 13.66
CA LEU A 97 35.02 -8.46 14.20
C LEU A 97 35.61 -8.79 15.58
N TYR A 98 35.59 -10.06 15.99
CA TYR A 98 36.14 -10.52 17.28
C TYR A 98 35.55 -9.78 18.49
N MET A 99 34.25 -9.46 18.46
CA MET A 99 33.52 -8.89 19.58
C MET A 99 32.59 -9.92 20.21
N ARG A 100 32.37 -9.79 21.52
CA ARG A 100 31.48 -10.65 22.29
C ARG A 100 30.63 -9.83 23.25
N VAL A 101 29.37 -10.21 23.37
CA VAL A 101 28.45 -9.69 24.39
C VAL A 101 28.63 -10.54 25.64
N THR A 102 28.95 -9.88 26.75
CA THR A 102 29.06 -10.51 28.07
C THR A 102 28.12 -9.79 29.04
N ASP A 103 27.77 -10.47 30.11
CA ASP A 103 27.13 -9.85 31.27
C ASP A 103 28.12 -8.86 31.94
N HIS A 104 27.65 -7.96 32.78
CA HIS A 104 28.49 -7.05 33.54
C HIS A 104 29.51 -7.80 34.42
N ALA A 105 29.12 -8.99 34.93
CA ALA A 105 30.00 -9.91 35.66
C ALA A 105 31.02 -10.66 34.77
N GLY A 106 31.01 -10.43 33.45
CA GLY A 106 31.88 -11.11 32.47
C GLY A 106 31.39 -12.49 32.01
N GLY A 107 30.28 -12.97 32.57
CA GLY A 107 29.66 -14.24 32.20
C GLY A 107 28.87 -14.21 30.89
N ARG A 108 28.24 -15.34 30.56
CA ARG A 108 27.30 -15.43 29.43
C ARG A 108 26.01 -14.65 29.77
N PRO A 109 25.50 -13.79 28.88
CA PRO A 109 24.30 -13.02 29.17
C PRO A 109 23.08 -13.94 29.30
N GLN A 110 22.19 -13.62 30.24
CA GLN A 110 20.91 -14.31 30.38
C GLN A 110 19.97 -13.97 29.21
N VAL A 111 18.95 -14.81 28.97
CA VAL A 111 17.98 -14.64 27.86
C VAL A 111 17.25 -13.29 27.96
N LEU A 112 16.75 -12.94 29.15
CA LEU A 112 15.90 -11.77 29.35
C LEU A 112 16.67 -10.44 29.14
N PRO A 113 17.86 -10.23 29.73
CA PRO A 113 18.75 -9.13 29.37
C PRO A 113 19.06 -9.05 27.87
N THR A 114 19.30 -10.19 27.23
CA THR A 114 19.59 -10.24 25.80
C THR A 114 18.39 -9.78 24.96
N LEU A 115 17.18 -10.21 25.33
CA LEU A 115 15.95 -9.79 24.67
C LEU A 115 15.72 -8.28 24.80
N PHE A 116 15.86 -7.73 26.01
CA PHE A 116 15.74 -6.29 26.25
C PHE A 116 16.79 -5.50 25.48
N ARG A 117 18.04 -5.96 25.47
CA ARG A 117 19.13 -5.39 24.68
C ARG A 117 18.70 -5.27 23.20
N SER A 118 18.15 -6.33 22.62
CA SER A 118 17.70 -6.35 21.22
C SER A 118 16.53 -5.41 20.93
N ILE A 119 15.55 -5.33 21.84
CA ILE A 119 14.42 -4.39 21.72
C ILE A 119 14.92 -2.94 21.70
N PHE A 120 15.75 -2.55 22.68
CA PHE A 120 16.26 -1.19 22.77
C PHE A 120 17.26 -0.86 21.65
N LYS A 121 18.01 -1.85 21.16
CA LYS A 121 18.86 -1.68 19.98
C LYS A 121 18.04 -1.42 18.71
N PHE A 122 16.92 -2.12 18.50
CA PHE A 122 16.04 -1.82 17.37
C PHE A 122 15.44 -0.41 17.47
N GLN A 123 15.00 -0.02 18.67
CA GLN A 123 14.53 1.35 18.91
C GLN A 123 15.62 2.40 18.60
N ALA A 124 16.88 2.10 18.90
CA ALA A 124 18.01 2.96 18.56
C ALA A 124 18.22 3.10 17.04
N ILE A 125 17.96 2.05 16.27
CA ILE A 125 18.00 2.09 14.80
C ILE A 125 16.84 2.94 14.27
N LEU A 126 15.62 2.75 14.81
CA LEU A 126 14.45 3.56 14.43
C LEU A 126 14.66 5.05 14.73
N ALA A 127 15.34 5.38 15.84
CA ALA A 127 15.71 6.74 16.21
C ALA A 127 16.91 7.29 15.39
N ALA A 128 17.09 6.85 14.15
CA ALA A 128 18.11 7.33 13.21
C ALA A 128 19.53 7.35 13.80
N CYS A 129 19.89 6.30 14.54
CA CYS A 129 21.20 6.14 15.17
C CYS A 129 21.55 7.18 16.25
N ILE A 130 20.60 7.95 16.77
CA ILE A 130 20.84 8.91 17.87
C ILE A 130 21.55 8.24 19.06
N PRO A 131 21.20 7.02 19.51
CA PRO A 131 21.88 6.40 20.65
C PRO A 131 23.34 5.99 20.37
N PHE A 132 23.77 5.92 19.11
CA PHE A 132 25.18 5.71 18.79
C PHE A 132 26.02 6.96 19.06
N MET A 133 25.41 8.15 19.08
CA MET A 133 26.12 9.39 19.43
C MET A 133 26.49 9.44 20.90
N GLU A 134 25.69 8.83 21.78
CA GLU A 134 26.00 8.78 23.21
C GLU A 134 27.33 8.06 23.49
N ILE A 135 27.67 7.06 22.69
CA ILE A 135 28.94 6.30 22.81
C ILE A 135 30.15 7.23 22.68
N ILE A 136 30.06 8.27 21.84
CA ILE A 136 31.16 9.22 21.61
C ILE A 136 31.37 10.13 22.83
N MET A 137 30.30 10.43 23.57
CA MET A 137 30.32 11.34 24.71
C MET A 137 30.80 10.67 26.01
N ARG A 138 30.69 9.34 26.13
CA ARG A 138 31.00 8.62 27.36
C ARG A 138 32.34 7.88 27.28
N GLY A 139 33.15 8.01 28.33
CA GLY A 139 34.49 7.40 28.41
C GLY A 139 34.47 5.87 28.50
N ASP A 140 33.38 5.28 29.02
CA ASP A 140 33.19 3.83 29.14
C ASP A 140 32.81 3.15 27.82
N ARG A 141 32.42 3.95 26.80
CA ARG A 141 31.93 3.49 25.49
C ARG A 141 30.76 2.50 25.60
N SER A 142 30.01 2.50 26.70
CA SER A 142 28.82 1.66 26.85
C SER A 142 27.63 2.35 26.18
N THR A 143 26.87 1.58 25.38
CA THR A 143 25.68 2.13 24.73
C THR A 143 24.53 2.27 25.73
N PHE A 144 23.49 3.03 25.37
CA PHE A 144 22.26 3.10 26.17
C PHE A 144 21.63 1.72 26.43
N TYR A 145 21.46 0.92 25.38
CA TYR A 145 20.84 -0.39 25.46
C TYR A 145 21.73 -1.43 26.17
N ASP A 146 23.06 -1.30 26.08
CA ASP A 146 24.01 -2.11 26.85
C ASP A 146 23.75 -1.94 28.35
N ARG A 147 23.63 -0.68 28.81
CA ARG A 147 23.40 -0.36 30.23
C ARG A 147 22.04 -0.80 30.75
N LEU A 148 20.98 -0.55 29.99
CA LEU A 148 19.63 -0.97 30.38
C LEU A 148 19.54 -2.49 30.54
N ALA A 149 20.22 -3.23 29.66
CA ALA A 149 20.29 -4.67 29.72
C ALA A 149 21.37 -5.20 30.68
N GLN A 150 22.14 -4.35 31.37
CA GLN A 150 23.28 -4.76 32.19
C GLN A 150 24.29 -5.65 31.43
N THR A 151 24.41 -5.46 30.11
CA THR A 151 25.34 -6.20 29.25
C THR A 151 26.45 -5.28 28.77
N GLN A 152 27.59 -5.86 28.40
CA GLN A 152 28.72 -5.13 27.85
C GLN A 152 29.23 -5.82 26.58
N LEU A 153 29.64 -5.01 25.60
CA LEU A 153 30.27 -5.52 24.38
C LEU A 153 31.78 -5.33 24.48
N ILE A 154 32.49 -6.44 24.59
CA ILE A 154 33.94 -6.50 24.75
C ILE A 154 34.60 -6.86 23.42
N SER A 155 35.78 -6.30 23.16
CA SER A 155 36.64 -6.72 22.06
C SER A 155 37.61 -7.80 22.54
N LEU A 156 37.72 -8.88 21.78
CA LEU A 156 38.68 -9.97 22.01
C LEU A 156 40.02 -9.70 21.29
N ARG A 157 40.12 -8.64 20.49
CA ARG A 157 41.35 -8.29 19.78
C ARG A 157 42.39 -7.74 20.76
N LYS A 158 43.58 -8.35 20.80
CA LYS A 158 44.70 -7.95 21.70
C LYS A 158 45.45 -6.68 21.25
N THR A 159 44.92 -5.88 20.33
CA THR A 159 45.66 -4.76 19.72
C THR A 159 45.60 -3.48 20.55
N LYS A 160 46.77 -2.92 20.84
CA LYS A 160 46.97 -1.65 21.59
C LYS A 160 46.62 -0.37 20.80
N HIS A 161 46.14 -0.49 19.56
CA HIS A 161 46.06 0.62 18.59
C HIS A 161 44.66 0.95 18.08
N ASP A 162 43.60 0.64 18.84
CA ASP A 162 42.24 1.06 18.50
C ASP A 162 41.87 2.43 19.09
N GLN A 163 42.79 3.40 18.99
CA GLN A 163 42.40 4.79 19.03
C GLN A 163 42.08 5.21 17.60
N ILE A 164 40.86 5.71 17.41
CA ILE A 164 40.45 6.36 16.17
C ILE A 164 41.51 7.38 15.81
N HIS A 165 41.99 7.33 14.57
CA HIS A 165 42.74 8.45 14.06
C HIS A 165 41.89 9.73 14.25
N PRO A 166 42.41 10.79 14.89
CA PRO A 166 41.60 11.95 15.29
C PRO A 166 40.82 12.58 14.12
N GLU A 167 41.34 12.47 12.90
CA GLU A 167 40.66 12.91 11.67
C GLU A 167 39.39 12.10 11.34
N PHE A 168 39.41 10.77 11.49
CA PHE A 168 38.20 9.95 11.30
C PHE A 168 37.13 10.29 12.34
N LYS A 169 37.53 10.59 13.58
CA LYS A 169 36.60 11.06 14.61
C LYS A 169 35.89 12.34 14.16
N LYS A 170 36.63 13.32 13.60
CA LYS A 170 36.04 14.57 13.07
C LYS A 170 35.07 14.28 11.91
N ILE A 171 35.43 13.40 10.98
CA ILE A 171 34.57 13.03 9.84
C ILE A 171 33.27 12.40 10.33
N ILE A 172 33.34 11.45 11.26
CA ILE A 172 32.16 10.77 11.79
C ILE A 172 31.27 11.75 12.53
N VAL A 173 31.82 12.58 13.40
CA VAL A 173 31.06 13.62 14.10
C VAL A 173 30.37 14.56 13.11
N ARG A 174 31.06 15.01 12.06
CA ARG A 174 30.50 15.87 11.01
C ARG A 174 29.37 15.17 10.26
N TRP A 175 29.58 13.92 9.84
CA TRP A 175 28.59 13.12 9.14
C TRP A 175 27.34 12.88 10.00
N THR A 176 27.51 12.63 11.29
CA THR A 176 26.37 12.43 12.17
C THR A 176 25.61 13.73 12.41
N HIS A 177 26.30 14.87 12.59
CA HIS A 177 25.62 16.16 12.65
C HIS A 177 24.82 16.46 11.38
N THR A 178 25.39 16.21 10.19
CA THR A 178 24.66 16.40 8.93
C THR A 178 23.48 15.45 8.80
N SER A 179 23.62 14.20 9.25
CA SER A 179 22.54 13.21 9.22
C SER A 179 21.40 13.56 10.16
N ILE A 180 21.71 14.06 11.36
CA ILE A 180 20.71 14.55 12.33
C ILE A 180 19.96 15.75 11.75
N ILE A 181 20.66 16.74 11.18
CA ILE A 181 20.01 17.90 10.54
C ILE A 181 19.10 17.46 9.40
N PHE A 182 19.58 16.57 8.53
CA PHE A 182 18.79 16.03 7.42
C PHE A 182 17.54 15.27 7.91
N PHE A 183 17.68 14.46 8.96
CA PHE A 183 16.55 13.77 9.58
C PHE A 183 15.49 14.75 10.09
N PHE A 184 15.88 15.80 10.82
CA PHE A 184 14.94 16.82 11.30
C PHE A 184 14.31 17.62 10.16
N LEU A 185 15.05 17.89 9.07
CA LEU A 185 14.48 18.51 7.86
C LEU A 185 13.42 17.61 7.22
N MET A 186 13.69 16.32 7.06
CA MET A 186 12.73 15.37 6.49
C MET A 186 11.51 15.21 7.39
N ALA A 187 11.70 15.08 8.71
CA ALA A 187 10.61 15.04 9.67
C ALA A 187 9.78 16.34 9.64
N GLY A 188 10.44 17.49 9.54
CA GLY A 188 9.81 18.80 9.38
C GLY A 188 9.01 18.92 8.08
N LEU A 189 9.51 18.39 6.96
CA LEU A 189 8.78 18.35 5.69
C LEU A 189 7.57 17.43 5.75
N VAL A 190 7.68 16.26 6.38
CA VAL A 190 6.56 15.34 6.58
C VAL A 190 5.51 15.98 7.49
N PHE A 191 5.92 16.58 8.60
CA PHE A 191 5.03 17.29 9.52
C PHE A 191 4.36 18.48 8.83
N TYR A 192 5.13 19.30 8.11
CA TYR A 192 4.62 20.41 7.31
C TYR A 192 3.59 19.90 6.31
N LYS A 193 3.88 18.84 5.55
CA LYS A 193 2.92 18.25 4.60
C LYS A 193 1.69 17.70 5.31
N THR A 194 1.82 17.11 6.50
CA THR A 194 0.69 16.56 7.25
C THR A 194 -0.22 17.66 7.81
N VAL A 195 0.36 18.78 8.27
CA VAL A 195 -0.38 19.93 8.84
C VAL A 195 -0.91 20.87 7.76
N SER A 196 -0.14 21.09 6.69
CA SER A 196 -0.50 21.96 5.57
C SER A 196 -1.30 21.24 4.48
N SER A 197 -1.32 19.90 4.46
CA SER A 197 -2.32 19.19 3.68
C SER A 197 -3.65 19.71 4.21
N PRO A 198 -4.43 20.42 3.38
CA PRO A 198 -5.69 20.97 3.82
C PRO A 198 -6.44 19.79 4.41
N LYS A 199 -6.74 19.86 5.71
CA LYS A 199 -7.80 19.03 6.26
C LYS A 199 -8.93 19.25 5.29
N VAL A 200 -9.29 18.20 4.56
CA VAL A 200 -10.51 18.23 3.78
C VAL A 200 -11.56 18.36 4.85
N ASP A 201 -11.87 19.61 5.20
CA ASP A 201 -12.91 19.99 6.12
C ASP A 201 -14.17 19.47 5.46
N SER A 202 -14.50 18.23 5.80
CA SER A 202 -15.72 17.52 5.41
C SER A 202 -16.96 18.17 6.03
N LEU A 203 -16.88 19.42 6.48
CA LEU A 203 -17.93 20.14 7.19
C LEU A 203 -17.94 21.66 6.94
N VAL A 204 -17.10 22.21 6.07
CA VAL A 204 -17.43 23.52 5.50
C VAL A 204 -18.36 23.22 4.34
N LYS A 205 -19.64 23.57 4.51
CA LYS A 205 -20.63 23.82 3.46
C LYS A 205 -20.09 24.90 2.50
N SER A 206 -18.99 24.61 1.81
CA SER A 206 -18.70 25.21 0.53
C SER A 206 -19.88 24.80 -0.31
N LYS A 207 -20.77 25.76 -0.59
CA LYS A 207 -21.76 25.64 -1.65
C LYS A 207 -20.97 25.38 -2.94
N THR A 208 -20.58 24.14 -3.16
CA THR A 208 -20.12 23.66 -4.45
C THR A 208 -21.34 23.87 -5.32
N LYS A 209 -21.30 24.94 -6.13
CA LYS A 209 -22.32 25.16 -7.13
C LYS A 209 -22.22 23.95 -8.06
N CYS A 210 -23.12 22.99 -7.89
CA CYS A 210 -23.28 21.88 -8.82
C CYS A 210 -23.75 22.50 -10.14
N ALA A 211 -22.78 22.88 -10.97
CA ALA A 211 -22.99 23.67 -12.18
C ALA A 211 -23.48 22.80 -13.35
N GLU A 212 -23.19 21.50 -13.28
CA GLU A 212 -23.54 20.53 -14.30
C GLU A 212 -24.93 19.93 -14.07
N SER A 213 -25.45 19.22 -15.07
CA SER A 213 -26.75 18.55 -14.97
C SER A 213 -26.73 17.36 -14.01
N LEU A 214 -27.89 17.00 -13.45
CA LEU A 214 -28.04 15.81 -12.58
C LEU A 214 -27.52 14.53 -13.25
N SER A 215 -27.78 14.37 -14.55
CA SER A 215 -27.32 13.22 -15.34
C SER A 215 -25.79 13.08 -15.36
N PHE A 216 -25.06 14.20 -15.37
CA PHE A 216 -23.59 14.22 -15.35
C PHE A 216 -23.05 13.68 -14.03
N TYR A 217 -23.62 14.12 -12.90
CA TYR A 217 -23.21 13.68 -11.58
C TYR A 217 -23.54 12.22 -11.32
N VAL A 218 -24.75 11.76 -11.67
CA VAL A 218 -25.14 10.34 -11.55
C VAL A 218 -24.23 9.45 -12.40
N LYS A 219 -23.92 9.88 -13.64
CA LYS A 219 -22.99 9.15 -14.52
C LYS A 219 -21.59 9.03 -13.91
N ASN A 220 -21.05 10.13 -13.37
CA ASN A 220 -19.70 10.11 -12.80
C ASN A 220 -19.64 9.39 -11.44
N TYR A 221 -20.73 9.42 -10.67
CA TYR A 221 -20.88 8.60 -9.48
C TYR A 221 -20.83 7.11 -9.83
N LEU A 222 -21.59 6.67 -10.84
CA LEU A 222 -21.61 5.28 -11.30
C LEU A 222 -20.30 4.84 -11.95
N SER A 223 -19.50 5.76 -12.51
CA SER A 223 -18.15 5.45 -13.00
C SER A 223 -17.08 5.41 -11.91
N LYS A 224 -17.46 5.50 -10.63
CA LYS A 224 -16.57 5.55 -9.44
C LYS A 224 -15.55 6.71 -9.50
N SER A 225 -15.80 7.73 -10.31
CA SER A 225 -14.98 8.94 -10.36
C SER A 225 -15.50 9.93 -9.33
N ARG A 226 -14.64 10.37 -8.39
CA ARG A 226 -14.99 11.36 -7.34
C ARG A 226 -16.34 11.09 -6.66
N GLU A 227 -16.50 9.86 -6.20
CA GLU A 227 -17.77 9.30 -5.72
C GLU A 227 -18.49 10.20 -4.71
N THR A 228 -17.78 10.72 -3.71
CA THR A 228 -18.35 11.56 -2.65
C THR A 228 -18.80 12.94 -3.14
N GLU A 229 -18.02 13.59 -4.01
CA GLU A 229 -18.36 14.90 -4.59
C GLU A 229 -19.60 14.79 -5.48
N ASN A 230 -19.62 13.78 -6.36
CA ASN A 230 -20.72 13.57 -7.30
C ASN A 230 -22.00 13.11 -6.61
N LEU A 231 -21.89 12.27 -5.57
CA LEU A 231 -23.03 11.84 -4.76
C LEU A 231 -23.68 13.03 -4.04
N ASN A 232 -22.87 13.91 -3.44
CA ASN A 232 -23.37 15.09 -2.74
C ASN A 232 -24.05 16.06 -3.71
N CYS A 233 -23.47 16.30 -4.88
CA CYS A 233 -24.08 17.16 -5.90
C CYS A 233 -25.35 16.56 -6.51
N ALA A 234 -25.38 15.25 -6.75
CA ALA A 234 -26.58 14.58 -7.22
C ALA A 234 -27.73 14.72 -6.21
N ARG A 235 -27.46 14.50 -4.91
CA ARG A 235 -28.46 14.68 -3.84
C ARG A 235 -28.97 16.11 -3.76
N GLU A 236 -28.09 17.10 -3.79
CA GLU A 236 -28.49 18.51 -3.73
C GLU A 236 -29.36 18.93 -4.93
N LEU A 237 -29.01 18.49 -6.14
CA LEU A 237 -29.80 18.77 -7.35
C LEU A 237 -31.15 18.06 -7.33
N VAL A 238 -31.20 16.84 -6.81
CA VAL A 238 -32.43 16.06 -6.66
C VAL A 238 -33.37 16.74 -5.65
N GLU A 239 -32.87 17.14 -4.48
CA GLU A 239 -33.69 17.86 -3.48
C GLU A 239 -34.28 19.16 -4.05
N LYS A 240 -33.46 19.98 -4.72
CA LYS A 240 -33.92 21.23 -5.35
C LYS A 240 -34.96 21.03 -6.45
N SER A 241 -34.89 19.90 -7.16
CA SER A 241 -35.77 19.65 -8.31
C SER A 241 -37.07 18.95 -7.92
N PHE A 242 -37.16 18.35 -6.73
CA PHE A 242 -38.42 17.82 -6.19
C PHE A 242 -39.41 18.92 -5.78
N ASP A 243 -38.92 20.09 -5.36
CA ASP A 243 -39.75 21.22 -4.96
C ASP A 243 -40.36 21.98 -6.15
N GLY A 244 -39.82 21.79 -7.35
CA GLY A 244 -40.36 22.36 -8.58
C GLY A 244 -41.33 21.39 -9.26
N ALA A 245 -42.50 21.87 -9.69
CA ALA A 245 -43.48 21.11 -10.49
C ALA A 245 -43.00 20.80 -11.93
N ASN A 246 -41.73 20.39 -12.07
CA ASN A 246 -41.04 20.27 -13.34
C ASN A 246 -41.17 18.88 -13.98
N SER A 247 -41.03 18.87 -15.30
CA SER A 247 -41.13 17.73 -16.22
C SER A 247 -40.04 16.65 -16.08
N GLN A 248 -39.14 16.75 -15.09
CA GLN A 248 -37.99 15.83 -14.91
C GLN A 248 -38.14 14.87 -13.72
N ALA A 249 -39.35 14.69 -13.19
CA ALA A 249 -39.60 13.82 -12.04
C ALA A 249 -39.04 12.40 -12.20
N ALA A 250 -39.09 11.81 -13.40
CA ALA A 250 -38.51 10.49 -13.67
C ALA A 250 -37.00 10.44 -13.39
N ILE A 251 -36.22 11.42 -13.85
CA ILE A 251 -34.76 11.44 -13.65
C ILE A 251 -34.43 11.61 -12.16
N ASN A 252 -35.25 12.36 -11.41
CA ASN A 252 -35.07 12.55 -9.98
C ASN A 252 -35.30 11.25 -9.21
N TYR A 253 -36.33 10.47 -9.56
CA TYR A 253 -36.57 9.16 -8.96
C TYR A 253 -35.47 8.15 -9.30
N LEU A 254 -34.96 8.16 -10.53
CA LEU A 254 -33.82 7.33 -10.93
C LEU A 254 -32.56 7.71 -10.13
N ALA A 255 -32.28 9.00 -9.98
CA ALA A 255 -31.16 9.47 -9.18
C ALA A 255 -31.30 9.09 -7.70
N GLN A 256 -32.50 9.18 -7.11
CA GLN A 256 -32.75 8.71 -5.74
C GLN A 256 -32.56 7.20 -5.62
N TYR A 257 -33.04 6.41 -6.59
CA TYR A 257 -32.84 4.97 -6.63
C TYR A 257 -31.35 4.60 -6.60
N VAL A 258 -30.53 5.29 -7.41
CA VAL A 258 -29.08 5.05 -7.49
C VAL A 258 -28.32 5.51 -6.24
N THR A 259 -28.74 6.61 -5.61
CA THR A 259 -27.98 7.27 -4.54
C THR A 259 -28.42 6.94 -3.12
N THR A 260 -29.57 6.28 -2.96
CA THR A 260 -30.11 5.85 -1.66
C THR A 260 -29.49 4.54 -1.22
N ASN A 261 -29.14 4.40 0.07
CA ASN A 261 -28.59 3.15 0.62
C ASN A 261 -29.64 2.24 1.27
N ASN A 262 -30.86 2.74 1.49
CA ASN A 262 -31.96 1.99 2.12
C ASN A 262 -32.76 1.23 1.04
N ASP A 263 -32.84 -0.09 1.16
CA ASP A 263 -33.42 -0.97 0.15
C ASP A 263 -34.94 -0.80 -0.01
N ASP A 264 -35.69 -0.56 1.07
CA ASP A 264 -37.14 -0.30 1.02
C ASP A 264 -37.43 0.99 0.24
N LEU A 265 -36.61 2.02 0.46
CA LEU A 265 -36.72 3.29 -0.26
C LEU A 265 -36.31 3.15 -1.72
N LYS A 266 -35.28 2.34 -2.02
CA LYS A 266 -34.89 2.06 -3.41
C LYS A 266 -36.05 1.45 -4.18
N GLU A 267 -36.72 0.45 -3.64
CA GLU A 267 -37.85 -0.19 -4.31
C GLU A 267 -39.00 0.80 -4.54
N SER A 268 -39.28 1.65 -3.54
CA SER A 268 -40.26 2.73 -3.67
C SER A 268 -39.90 3.72 -4.78
N TYR A 269 -38.65 4.16 -4.88
CA TYR A 269 -38.19 5.07 -5.93
C TYR A 269 -38.20 4.42 -7.32
N LYS A 270 -37.84 3.13 -7.41
CA LYS A 270 -37.95 2.34 -8.63
C LYS A 270 -39.39 2.29 -9.12
N ASN A 271 -40.33 1.95 -8.24
CA ASN A 271 -41.76 1.89 -8.57
C ASN A 271 -42.29 3.24 -9.05
N LYS A 272 -41.89 4.34 -8.41
CA LYS A 272 -42.26 5.70 -8.84
C LYS A 272 -41.65 6.10 -10.18
N TYR A 273 -40.39 5.74 -10.44
CA TYR A 273 -39.77 5.92 -11.76
C TYR A 273 -40.54 5.18 -12.85
N CYS A 274 -40.92 3.93 -12.55
CA CYS A 274 -41.60 3.05 -13.48
C CYS A 274 -43.05 3.39 -13.76
N ALA A 275 -43.73 4.02 -12.81
CA ALA A 275 -45.03 4.62 -13.05
C ALA A 275 -44.97 5.77 -14.08
N MET A 276 -43.81 6.42 -14.24
CA MET A 276 -43.63 7.54 -15.16
C MET A 276 -43.04 7.13 -16.53
N GLN A 277 -42.27 6.04 -16.59
CA GLN A 277 -41.71 5.50 -17.83
C GLN A 277 -41.91 3.98 -17.89
N THR A 278 -43.08 3.58 -18.36
CA THR A 278 -43.48 2.16 -18.46
C THR A 278 -42.77 1.41 -19.59
N ASP A 279 -42.19 2.13 -20.55
CA ASP A 279 -41.48 1.60 -21.72
C ASP A 279 -40.02 1.23 -21.44
N LYS A 280 -39.49 1.52 -20.25
CA LYS A 280 -38.08 1.30 -19.91
C LYS A 280 -37.82 -0.09 -19.31
N LEU A 281 -36.69 -0.66 -19.67
CA LEU A 281 -36.24 -2.00 -19.26
C LEU A 281 -36.22 -2.19 -17.73
N LEU A 282 -35.80 -1.16 -17.00
CA LEU A 282 -35.73 -1.13 -15.52
C LEU A 282 -37.09 -1.39 -14.84
N CYS A 283 -38.19 -1.26 -15.58
CA CYS A 283 -39.57 -1.27 -15.09
C CYS A 283 -40.35 -2.51 -15.49
N GLN A 284 -39.75 -3.37 -16.30
CA GLN A 284 -40.32 -4.64 -16.67
C GLN A 284 -40.04 -5.63 -15.53
N THR A 285 -41.08 -5.94 -14.74
CA THR A 285 -41.02 -6.90 -13.62
C THR A 285 -40.70 -8.31 -14.10
N ASN A 286 -41.07 -8.62 -15.33
CA ASN A 286 -40.67 -9.81 -16.06
C ASN A 286 -40.24 -9.36 -17.46
N VAL A 287 -38.99 -8.92 -17.62
CA VAL A 287 -38.38 -9.03 -18.95
C VAL A 287 -38.26 -10.53 -19.18
N VAL A 288 -39.28 -11.13 -19.82
CA VAL A 288 -39.09 -12.43 -20.47
C VAL A 288 -38.23 -12.12 -21.68
N LEU A 289 -36.94 -11.89 -21.42
CA LEU A 289 -35.92 -12.15 -22.42
C LEU A 289 -36.16 -13.61 -22.78
N ASP A 290 -36.51 -13.86 -24.03
CA ASP A 290 -36.73 -15.20 -24.54
C ASP A 290 -35.36 -15.89 -24.58
N TYR A 291 -34.87 -16.32 -23.41
CA TYR A 291 -33.57 -16.94 -23.21
C TYR A 291 -33.45 -18.25 -23.99
N ASP A 292 -34.58 -18.88 -24.33
CA ASP A 292 -34.61 -20.08 -25.18
C ASP A 292 -34.21 -19.78 -26.64
N LYS A 293 -34.25 -18.50 -27.06
CA LYS A 293 -33.64 -18.03 -28.32
C LYS A 293 -32.21 -17.54 -28.16
N ILE A 294 -31.71 -17.39 -26.94
CA ILE A 294 -30.36 -16.91 -26.64
C ILE A 294 -29.58 -18.11 -26.10
N LYS A 295 -29.00 -18.90 -27.01
CA LYS A 295 -27.99 -19.88 -26.60
C LYS A 295 -26.82 -19.10 -26.01
N LEU A 296 -26.51 -19.29 -24.74
CA LEU A 296 -25.37 -18.64 -24.11
C LEU A 296 -24.09 -19.38 -24.49
N ASP A 297 -23.52 -19.02 -25.64
CA ASP A 297 -22.08 -19.11 -25.86
C ASP A 297 -21.47 -17.72 -25.55
N ASP A 298 -20.23 -17.64 -25.05
CA ASP A 298 -19.58 -16.36 -24.66
C ASP A 298 -19.56 -15.31 -25.79
N GLU A 299 -19.74 -15.73 -27.05
CA GLU A 299 -19.86 -14.86 -28.22
C GLU A 299 -21.23 -14.16 -28.28
N ASP A 300 -22.29 -14.74 -27.72
CA ASP A 300 -23.66 -14.24 -27.78
C ASP A 300 -23.96 -13.15 -26.75
N VAL A 301 -23.27 -13.14 -25.62
CA VAL A 301 -23.33 -11.99 -24.69
C VAL A 301 -22.67 -10.76 -25.33
N LEU A 302 -21.58 -10.97 -26.07
CA LEU A 302 -20.91 -9.90 -26.81
C LEU A 302 -21.77 -9.42 -27.99
N ASN A 303 -22.40 -10.34 -28.72
CA ASN A 303 -23.33 -10.00 -29.81
C ASN A 303 -24.57 -9.28 -29.28
N LEU A 304 -25.13 -9.68 -28.13
CA LEU A 304 -26.24 -8.99 -27.47
C LEU A 304 -25.85 -7.58 -27.05
N LEU A 305 -24.66 -7.40 -26.46
CA LEU A 305 -24.13 -6.08 -26.13
C LEU A 305 -23.91 -5.22 -27.38
N VAL A 306 -23.44 -5.82 -28.48
CA VAL A 306 -23.23 -5.14 -29.77
C VAL A 306 -24.57 -4.77 -30.42
N ASP A 307 -25.57 -5.64 -30.40
CA ASP A 307 -26.89 -5.40 -30.97
C ASP A 307 -27.68 -4.36 -30.16
N MET A 308 -27.59 -4.37 -28.83
CA MET A 308 -28.09 -3.28 -27.98
C MET A 308 -27.37 -1.96 -28.27
N ASN A 309 -26.07 -2.04 -28.54
CA ASN A 309 -25.25 -0.89 -28.93
C ASN A 309 -25.53 -0.42 -30.37
N GLN A 310 -26.13 -1.23 -31.23
CA GLN A 310 -26.51 -0.81 -32.59
C GLN A 310 -27.97 -0.32 -32.67
N SER A 311 -28.87 -0.95 -31.92
CA SER A 311 -30.32 -0.64 -31.89
C SER A 311 -30.66 0.63 -31.13
N LEU A 312 -29.87 1.01 -30.12
CA LEU A 312 -30.10 2.21 -29.34
C LEU A 312 -29.38 3.42 -29.96
N ALA A 313 -30.05 4.57 -30.04
CA ALA A 313 -29.48 5.77 -30.66
C ALA A 313 -28.14 6.16 -30.02
N LYS A 314 -27.16 6.59 -30.83
CA LYS A 314 -25.77 6.90 -30.40
C LYS A 314 -25.65 7.88 -29.23
N ASN A 315 -26.70 8.64 -28.93
CA ASN A 315 -26.74 9.64 -27.86
C ASN A 315 -27.70 9.31 -26.72
N ASP A 316 -28.25 8.09 -26.66
CA ASP A 316 -29.21 7.73 -25.61
C ASP A 316 -28.49 7.23 -24.36
N HIS A 317 -28.61 7.96 -23.26
CA HIS A 317 -28.03 7.61 -21.98
C HIS A 317 -28.62 6.33 -21.38
N THR A 318 -29.83 5.93 -21.77
CA THR A 318 -30.44 4.66 -21.34
C THR A 318 -29.72 3.44 -21.89
N ARG A 319 -28.98 3.59 -23.00
CA ARG A 319 -28.11 2.55 -23.57
C ARG A 319 -26.97 2.15 -22.65
N VAL A 320 -26.30 3.13 -22.05
CA VAL A 320 -25.15 2.88 -21.16
C VAL A 320 -25.63 2.20 -19.88
N PHE A 321 -26.79 2.60 -19.36
CA PHE A 321 -27.34 2.01 -18.14
C PHE A 321 -27.92 0.61 -18.36
N ALA A 322 -28.61 0.35 -19.47
CA ALA A 322 -29.09 -1.00 -19.79
C ALA A 322 -27.93 -1.99 -19.99
N ILE A 323 -26.84 -1.54 -20.64
CA ILE A 323 -25.62 -2.35 -20.80
C ILE A 323 -24.95 -2.62 -19.45
N LEU A 324 -24.80 -1.61 -18.59
CA LEU A 324 -24.21 -1.78 -17.27
C LEU A 324 -25.05 -2.69 -16.37
N ASP A 325 -26.37 -2.57 -16.41
CA ASP A 325 -27.29 -3.37 -15.59
C ASP A 325 -27.24 -4.85 -15.98
N ILE A 326 -27.19 -5.17 -17.28
CA ILE A 326 -27.00 -6.53 -17.79
C ILE A 326 -25.63 -7.09 -17.39
N LEU A 327 -24.57 -6.27 -17.52
CA LEU A 327 -23.21 -6.66 -17.12
C LEU A 327 -23.11 -6.91 -15.60
N TYR A 328 -23.78 -6.14 -14.76
CA TYR A 328 -23.74 -6.30 -13.31
C TYR A 328 -24.61 -7.44 -12.81
N THR A 329 -25.74 -7.72 -13.47
CA THR A 329 -26.74 -8.68 -12.99
C THR A 329 -26.41 -10.12 -13.40
N HIS A 330 -25.76 -10.32 -14.55
CA HIS A 330 -25.56 -11.67 -15.12
C HIS A 330 -24.12 -12.15 -15.17
N LEU A 331 -23.16 -11.24 -15.11
CA LEU A 331 -21.75 -11.58 -15.11
C LEU A 331 -21.25 -11.29 -13.70
N ASP A 332 -21.11 -12.34 -12.88
CA ASP A 332 -20.52 -12.29 -11.53
C ASP A 332 -19.01 -11.95 -11.64
N TRP A 333 -18.74 -10.73 -12.11
CA TRP A 333 -17.47 -10.33 -12.70
C TRP A 333 -16.61 -9.64 -11.66
N ASN A 334 -15.74 -10.47 -11.11
CA ASN A 334 -14.70 -10.12 -10.16
C ASN A 334 -13.92 -8.85 -10.59
N LYS A 335 -13.68 -7.96 -9.61
CA LYS A 335 -13.19 -6.56 -9.70
C LYS A 335 -11.97 -6.28 -10.60
N ASN A 336 -11.25 -7.30 -11.07
CA ASN A 336 -10.06 -7.15 -11.93
C ASN A 336 -10.40 -7.00 -13.43
N LEU A 337 -11.60 -7.41 -13.87
CA LEU A 337 -12.03 -7.22 -15.26
C LEU A 337 -12.60 -5.81 -15.52
N GLU A 338 -13.12 -5.12 -14.50
CA GLU A 338 -13.59 -3.73 -14.60
C GLU A 338 -12.53 -2.82 -15.22
N LEU A 339 -11.27 -2.94 -14.79
CA LEU A 339 -10.19 -2.07 -15.25
C LEU A 339 -9.80 -2.35 -16.71
N TYR A 340 -9.79 -3.63 -17.12
CA TYR A 340 -9.36 -4.05 -18.45
C TYR A 340 -10.43 -3.77 -19.51
N TYR A 341 -11.70 -3.97 -19.17
CA TYR A 341 -12.82 -3.70 -20.07
C TYR A 341 -13.07 -2.20 -20.21
N MET A 342 -13.03 -1.42 -19.13
CA MET A 342 -13.15 0.05 -19.20
C MET A 342 -11.99 0.68 -19.99
N THR A 343 -10.75 0.22 -19.80
CA THR A 343 -9.61 0.73 -20.59
C THR A 343 -9.70 0.33 -22.05
N SER A 344 -10.17 -0.88 -22.37
CA SER A 344 -10.42 -1.31 -23.74
C SER A 344 -11.56 -0.52 -24.40
N TYR A 345 -12.62 -0.20 -23.64
CA TYR A 345 -13.78 0.54 -24.13
C TYR A 345 -13.49 2.04 -24.33
N LEU A 346 -12.75 2.67 -23.42
CA LEU A 346 -12.24 4.05 -23.59
C LEU A 346 -11.32 4.14 -24.81
N PHE A 347 -10.46 3.15 -25.01
CA PHE A 347 -9.56 3.08 -26.16
C PHE A 347 -10.34 2.90 -27.47
N LEU A 348 -11.42 2.11 -27.49
CA LEU A 348 -12.29 1.95 -28.65
C LEU A 348 -13.02 3.25 -29.03
N ASN A 349 -13.48 4.02 -28.04
CA ASN A 349 -14.16 5.30 -28.29
C ASN A 349 -13.21 6.42 -28.74
N GLU A 350 -11.97 6.45 -28.23
CA GLU A 350 -10.95 7.38 -28.74
C GLU A 350 -10.51 7.01 -30.17
N GLN A 351 -10.51 5.73 -30.52
CA GLN A 351 -10.04 5.26 -31.84
C GLN A 351 -11.05 5.45 -32.99
N GLY A 352 -12.35 5.53 -32.70
CA GLY A 352 -13.37 5.86 -33.71
C GLY A 352 -13.24 7.27 -34.30
N SER A 353 -12.33 8.09 -33.78
CA SER A 353 -12.02 9.44 -34.28
C SER A 353 -10.84 9.52 -35.27
N ARG A 354 -10.15 8.39 -35.59
CA ARG A 354 -8.91 8.40 -36.39
C ARG A 354 -9.09 7.81 -37.79
N SER A 355 -8.29 8.35 -38.72
CA SER A 355 -8.32 8.08 -40.17
C SER A 355 -8.18 6.58 -40.57
N PRO A 356 -8.83 6.15 -41.66
CA PRO A 356 -8.91 4.74 -42.13
C PRO A 356 -7.55 4.07 -42.42
N ALA A 357 -6.47 4.83 -42.60
CA ALA A 357 -5.13 4.25 -42.77
C ALA A 357 -4.60 3.54 -41.51
N SER A 358 -5.12 3.86 -40.33
CA SER A 358 -4.73 3.22 -39.06
C SER A 358 -5.41 1.86 -38.82
N GLU A 359 -6.49 1.56 -39.53
CA GLU A 359 -7.39 0.42 -39.29
C GLU A 359 -6.78 -0.93 -39.68
N LYS A 360 -5.95 -0.96 -40.74
CA LYS A 360 -5.29 -2.19 -41.22
C LYS A 360 -4.25 -2.77 -40.26
N ASN A 361 -3.46 -1.91 -39.61
CA ASN A 361 -2.46 -2.35 -38.63
C ASN A 361 -3.09 -2.72 -37.28
N LEU A 362 -4.30 -2.23 -37.00
CA LEU A 362 -5.04 -2.54 -35.77
C LEU A 362 -5.67 -3.94 -35.79
N LYS A 363 -6.12 -4.42 -36.96
CA LYS A 363 -6.71 -5.77 -37.10
C LYS A 363 -5.73 -6.87 -36.67
N VAL A 364 -4.47 -6.74 -37.08
CA VAL A 364 -3.38 -7.67 -36.71
C VAL A 364 -3.08 -7.63 -35.20
N GLY A 365 -3.16 -6.44 -34.57
CA GLY A 365 -2.97 -6.28 -33.14
C GLY A 365 -4.13 -6.84 -32.29
N TRP A 366 -5.35 -6.83 -32.84
CA TRP A 366 -6.54 -7.39 -32.22
C TRP A 366 -6.51 -8.92 -32.24
N ASP A 367 -6.23 -9.54 -33.39
CA ASP A 367 -6.17 -11.00 -33.53
C ASP A 367 -5.10 -11.59 -32.59
N ALA A 368 -3.96 -10.91 -32.43
CA ALA A 368 -2.90 -11.30 -31.50
C ALA A 368 -3.25 -11.13 -30.01
N ARG A 369 -4.20 -10.25 -29.65
CA ARG A 369 -4.70 -10.09 -28.28
C ARG A 369 -5.85 -11.05 -28.00
N LYS A 370 -6.78 -11.24 -28.94
CA LYS A 370 -7.85 -12.25 -28.89
C LYS A 370 -7.26 -13.65 -28.70
N GLY A 371 -6.22 -14.01 -29.47
CA GLY A 371 -5.54 -15.30 -29.33
C GLY A 371 -4.85 -15.50 -27.97
N ARG A 372 -4.25 -14.46 -27.38
CA ARG A 372 -3.64 -14.53 -26.03
C ARG A 372 -4.67 -14.64 -24.92
N PHE A 373 -5.82 -13.99 -25.08
CA PHE A 373 -6.93 -14.06 -24.15
C PHE A 373 -7.59 -15.45 -24.17
N LEU A 374 -7.94 -15.95 -25.35
CA LEU A 374 -8.52 -17.30 -25.52
C LEU A 374 -7.58 -18.38 -24.99
N LYS A 375 -6.26 -18.24 -25.18
CA LYS A 375 -5.27 -19.18 -24.62
C LYS A 375 -5.25 -19.20 -23.08
N ARG A 376 -5.49 -18.07 -22.41
CA ARG A 376 -5.58 -18.00 -20.94
C ARG A 376 -6.90 -18.55 -20.41
N MET A 377 -7.99 -18.36 -21.15
CA MET A 377 -9.30 -18.92 -20.83
C MET A 377 -9.37 -20.44 -21.09
N SER A 378 -8.56 -20.96 -22.03
CA SER A 378 -8.49 -22.40 -22.36
C SER A 378 -7.70 -23.25 -21.35
N VAL A 379 -7.07 -22.64 -20.33
CA VAL A 379 -6.41 -23.40 -19.27
C VAL A 379 -7.51 -23.97 -18.38
N LYS A 380 -7.94 -25.19 -18.68
CA LYS A 380 -8.80 -25.97 -17.80
C LYS A 380 -8.09 -26.20 -16.46
N PRO A 381 -8.83 -26.19 -15.34
CA PRO A 381 -8.28 -26.53 -14.03
C PRO A 381 -7.70 -27.95 -13.99
#